data_AF-A0A9P6UGB1-F1
#
_entry.id   AF-A0A9P6UGB1-F1
#
_cell.length_a   1.000
_cell.length_b   1.000
_cell.length_c   1.000
_cell.angle_alpha   90.00
_cell.angle_beta   90.00
_cell.angle_gamma   90.00
#
_symmetry.space_group_name_H-M   'P 1'
#
loop_
_entity.id
_entity.type
_entity.pdbx_description
1 polymer ?
#
loop_
_entity_poly.entity_id
_entity_poly.type
_entity_poly.pdbx_seq_one_letter_code
_entity_poly.pdbx_strand_id
1 'polypeptide(L)'
;MFSPARIASLTLSTATRSARSVSGYTALAAACTRHTAWQSRAPAVVATSTRAYSSGRGGVRNFPITAIALILGGLTLTGAGLWQFYTSGVNAFPEDIRNDLRKALYYQNYGNDRDKAVGYYRSALNAAMQHPDLKVDGPEVTGIMIQLGTMFQDMGRTQEAIDVLVMSFEVLVHGRTMGTGNDSATSSEHVHGPRVMDGPTRLKTVGIAQKLGDLYHALKKDQQAERYYLWSVEQLMKNHEQIQARSPTHTSDEERLQNARDREAMRKQFSFDNLPSWMTKTDFGASLEALGGFYTSKGVYSNALPLYMRALSLIEPNSCHAAVLMCNISDAFAGLGNIEDATGWAERGLKVGSAQSGQECDEGCGVILYNLGMLHEMKGDVMKAQDYYKQSKQHGLKTGFNQCIVESNKALKRMKEANEGRQA
;
A
#
# COMPACT_ATOMS: atom_id res chain seq x y z
N MET A 1 -19.29 21.00 -16.17
CA MET A 1 -18.64 19.66 -16.19
C MET A 1 -18.20 19.34 -14.78
N PHE A 2 -19.04 18.61 -14.04
CA PHE A 2 -18.76 18.14 -12.69
C PHE A 2 -17.86 16.91 -12.82
N SER A 3 -16.63 16.96 -12.30
CA SER A 3 -15.77 15.78 -12.21
C SER A 3 -15.54 15.46 -10.73
N PRO A 4 -16.26 14.48 -10.15
CA PRO A 4 -16.05 13.98 -8.78
C PRO A 4 -14.67 13.35 -8.54
N ALA A 5 -13.84 13.21 -9.58
CA ALA A 5 -12.58 12.48 -9.57
C ALA A 5 -11.47 13.04 -8.65
N ARG A 6 -11.56 14.29 -8.14
CA ARG A 6 -10.43 14.88 -7.38
C ARG A 6 -10.27 14.36 -5.96
N ILE A 7 -11.34 13.94 -5.29
CA ILE A 7 -11.24 13.39 -3.93
C ILE A 7 -11.01 11.88 -4.01
N ALA A 8 -11.73 11.18 -4.89
CA ALA A 8 -11.56 9.74 -5.11
C ALA A 8 -10.15 9.37 -5.63
N SER A 9 -9.54 10.17 -6.53
CA SER A 9 -8.17 9.88 -6.98
C SER A 9 -7.09 10.22 -5.95
N LEU A 10 -7.40 11.00 -4.91
CA LEU A 10 -6.48 11.26 -3.80
C LEU A 10 -6.66 10.25 -2.66
N THR A 11 -7.87 9.70 -2.48
CA THR A 11 -8.08 8.54 -1.62
C THR A 11 -7.45 7.29 -2.19
N LEU A 12 -7.31 7.10 -3.51
CA LEU A 12 -6.43 6.03 -4.03
C LEU A 12 -4.97 6.25 -3.61
N SER A 13 -4.51 7.50 -3.46
CA SER A 13 -3.14 7.80 -2.99
C SER A 13 -2.96 7.66 -1.47
N THR A 14 -4.03 7.70 -0.66
CA THR A 14 -3.98 7.50 0.80
C THR A 14 -4.44 6.10 1.22
N ALA A 15 -5.39 5.49 0.52
CA ALA A 15 -5.80 4.08 0.68
C ALA A 15 -4.70 3.12 0.21
N THR A 16 -3.89 3.46 -0.80
CA THR A 16 -2.64 2.70 -1.09
C THR A 16 -1.55 2.92 -0.02
N ARG A 17 -1.66 3.95 0.82
CA ARG A 17 -0.84 4.07 2.05
C ARG A 17 -1.37 3.21 3.19
N SER A 18 -2.68 2.94 3.24
CA SER A 18 -3.32 2.13 4.27
C SER A 18 -3.37 0.62 3.95
N ALA A 19 -3.38 0.25 2.66
CA ALA A 19 -3.36 -1.16 2.23
C ALA A 19 -1.94 -1.74 2.09
N ARG A 20 -0.89 -0.92 2.30
CA ARG A 20 0.51 -1.37 2.43
C ARG A 20 0.88 -1.62 3.90
N SER A 21 0.20 -2.56 4.54
CA SER A 21 0.78 -3.22 5.73
C SER A 21 0.44 -4.72 5.76
N VAL A 22 0.64 -5.40 4.64
CA VAL A 22 0.87 -6.84 4.63
C VAL A 22 2.24 -7.09 3.99
N SER A 23 3.26 -6.52 4.61
CA SER A 23 4.58 -7.14 4.67
C SER A 23 4.92 -7.18 6.14
N GLY A 24 5.09 -8.38 6.68
CA GLY A 24 5.65 -8.58 8.01
C GLY A 24 6.95 -7.79 8.17
N TYR A 25 7.24 -7.44 9.42
CA TYR A 25 8.40 -6.68 9.92
C TYR A 25 8.27 -5.15 9.96
N THR A 26 7.29 -4.63 10.70
CA THR A 26 7.48 -3.39 11.50
C THR A 26 6.67 -3.47 12.80
N ALA A 27 7.20 -4.18 13.78
CA ALA A 27 6.81 -3.94 15.17
C ALA A 27 7.64 -2.76 15.66
N LEU A 28 7.04 -1.57 15.77
CA LEU A 28 7.46 -0.46 16.64
C LEU A 28 6.31 0.57 16.65
N ALA A 29 5.27 0.26 17.44
CA ALA A 29 4.25 1.23 17.81
C ALA A 29 4.69 1.96 19.08
N ALA A 30 4.54 3.28 19.02
CA ALA A 30 4.77 4.24 20.08
C ALA A 30 3.88 4.01 21.32
N ALA A 31 4.41 4.32 22.50
CA ALA A 31 3.65 4.48 23.73
C ALA A 31 3.55 5.97 24.10
N CYS A 32 2.31 6.49 24.01
CA CYS A 32 1.68 7.52 24.84
C CYS A 32 2.35 8.89 25.08
N THR A 33 1.80 9.92 24.43
CA THR A 33 1.63 11.25 25.01
C THR A 33 0.35 11.33 25.87
N ARG A 34 0.46 11.75 27.13
CA ARG A 34 -0.58 12.58 27.78
C ARG A 34 0.07 13.65 28.65
N HIS A 35 -0.09 14.89 28.20
CA HIS A 35 0.10 16.11 28.98
C HIS A 35 -1.04 16.25 29.99
N THR A 36 -0.72 16.41 31.27
CA THR A 36 -1.57 17.10 32.24
C THR A 36 -0.71 18.16 32.94
N ALA A 37 -1.11 19.42 32.76
CA ALA A 37 -0.53 20.57 33.43
C ALA A 37 -0.86 20.52 34.92
N TRP A 38 0.14 20.74 35.79
CA TRP A 38 -0.09 21.08 37.21
C TRP A 38 0.86 22.18 37.67
N GLN A 39 0.27 23.11 38.40
CA GLN A 39 0.78 24.41 38.81
C GLN A 39 1.84 24.32 39.92
N SER A 40 2.66 25.36 39.97
CA SER A 40 3.67 25.70 40.97
C SER A 40 3.17 25.72 42.42
N ARG A 41 3.92 25.08 43.34
CA ARG A 41 4.11 25.50 44.74
C ARG A 41 5.42 24.92 45.31
N ALA A 42 6.04 25.70 46.20
CA ALA A 42 7.43 25.70 46.69
C ALA A 42 7.94 24.43 47.42
N PRO A 43 9.27 24.28 47.62
CA PRO A 43 9.86 23.10 48.26
C PRO A 43 9.75 23.18 49.79
N ALA A 44 9.28 22.09 50.41
CA ALA A 44 9.38 21.90 51.85
C ALA A 44 10.59 21.01 52.17
N VAL A 45 11.44 21.56 53.04
CA VAL A 45 12.63 20.96 53.65
C VAL A 45 12.31 19.58 54.25
N VAL A 46 13.03 18.53 53.82
CA VAL A 46 13.03 17.24 54.51
C VAL A 46 14.30 17.13 55.34
N ALA A 47 14.10 17.10 56.65
CA ALA A 47 15.12 16.95 57.67
C ALA A 47 15.88 15.63 57.54
N THR A 48 17.19 15.71 57.64
CA THR A 48 18.10 14.59 57.90
C THR A 48 17.77 13.96 59.26
N SER A 49 17.25 12.73 59.23
CA SER A 49 17.17 11.85 60.39
C SER A 49 18.28 10.81 60.28
N THR A 50 19.36 11.03 61.02
CA THR A 50 20.37 10.03 61.31
C THR A 50 19.77 8.98 62.24
N ARG A 51 19.66 7.73 61.77
CA ARG A 51 19.46 6.58 62.66
C ARG A 51 20.65 5.64 62.60
N ALA A 52 21.07 5.28 63.81
CA ALA A 52 22.31 4.62 64.17
C ALA A 52 22.48 3.23 63.53
N TYR A 53 23.74 2.94 63.19
CA TYR A 53 24.21 1.65 62.71
C TYR A 53 24.41 0.71 63.90
N SER A 54 23.51 -0.25 64.10
CA SER A 54 23.74 -1.37 65.01
C SER A 54 24.44 -2.50 64.25
N SER A 55 25.66 -2.81 64.65
CA SER A 55 26.45 -3.96 64.19
C SER A 55 25.77 -5.27 64.58
N GLY A 56 25.34 -6.05 63.58
CA GLY A 56 24.80 -7.40 63.73
C GLY A 56 25.45 -8.37 62.74
N ARG A 57 25.94 -9.48 63.26
CA ARG A 57 26.63 -10.59 62.58
C ARG A 57 25.89 -11.14 61.36
N GLY A 58 26.67 -11.56 60.35
CA GLY A 58 26.41 -12.68 59.43
C GLY A 58 24.99 -12.81 58.88
N GLY A 59 24.68 -12.09 57.80
CA GLY A 59 23.46 -12.28 57.03
C GLY A 59 23.78 -12.29 55.55
N VAL A 60 23.39 -13.35 54.85
CA VAL A 60 23.47 -13.49 53.39
C VAL A 60 22.92 -12.22 52.74
N ARG A 61 23.69 -11.56 51.86
CA ARG A 61 23.22 -10.40 51.09
C ARG A 61 22.01 -10.86 50.26
N ASN A 62 20.80 -10.66 50.77
CA ASN A 62 19.59 -10.76 49.98
C ASN A 62 19.69 -9.69 48.90
N PHE A 63 20.07 -10.09 47.68
CA PHE A 63 19.92 -9.24 46.51
C PHE A 63 18.45 -8.85 46.44
N PRO A 64 18.11 -7.56 46.43
CA PRO A 64 16.72 -7.16 46.38
C PRO A 64 16.15 -7.72 45.08
N ILE A 65 15.01 -8.40 45.16
CA ILE A 65 14.34 -9.07 44.03
C ILE A 65 14.18 -8.10 42.85
N THR A 66 14.07 -6.80 43.13
CA THR A 66 14.06 -5.72 42.15
C THR A 66 15.35 -5.60 41.32
N ALA A 67 16.54 -5.81 41.91
CA ALA A 67 17.80 -5.80 41.17
C ALA A 67 17.92 -7.02 40.25
N ILE A 68 17.46 -8.20 40.69
CA ILE A 68 17.43 -9.40 39.86
C ILE A 68 16.43 -9.22 38.70
N ALA A 69 15.25 -8.65 38.97
CA ALA A 69 14.26 -8.35 37.94
C ALA A 69 14.77 -7.33 36.90
N LEU A 70 15.53 -6.32 37.32
CA LEU A 70 16.15 -5.35 36.39
C LEU A 70 17.25 -5.99 35.54
N ILE A 71 18.07 -6.88 36.11
CA ILE A 71 19.11 -7.60 35.35
C ILE A 71 18.47 -8.57 34.35
N LEU A 72 17.45 -9.33 34.78
CA LEU A 72 16.72 -10.24 33.89
C LEU A 72 15.97 -9.47 32.80
N GLY A 73 15.33 -8.35 33.13
CA GLY A 73 14.71 -7.45 32.16
C GLY A 73 15.74 -6.85 31.18
N GLY A 74 16.92 -6.48 31.65
CA GLY A 74 18.01 -6.00 30.79
C GLY A 74 18.55 -7.08 29.84
N LEU A 75 18.68 -8.32 30.32
CA LEU A 75 19.12 -9.47 29.52
C LEU A 75 18.08 -9.90 28.49
N THR A 76 16.78 -9.83 28.82
CA THR A 76 15.72 -10.11 27.84
C THR A 76 15.61 -9.01 26.81
N LEU A 77 15.76 -7.74 27.18
CA LEU A 77 15.75 -6.62 26.24
C LEU A 77 16.95 -6.64 25.30
N THR A 78 18.15 -6.95 25.82
CA THR A 78 19.36 -7.11 24.99
C THR A 78 19.30 -8.38 24.15
N GLY A 79 18.75 -9.48 24.68
CA GLY A 79 18.48 -10.70 23.92
C GLY A 79 17.51 -10.46 22.76
N ALA A 80 16.41 -9.74 23.01
CA ALA A 80 15.45 -9.35 21.98
C ALA A 80 16.05 -8.38 20.96
N GLY A 81 16.83 -7.40 21.41
CA GLY A 81 17.54 -6.45 20.56
C GLY A 81 18.61 -7.12 19.68
N LEU A 82 19.36 -8.08 20.24
CA LEU A 82 20.33 -8.88 19.50
C LEU A 82 19.62 -9.84 18.53
N TRP A 83 18.55 -10.49 18.95
CA TRP A 83 17.77 -11.35 18.06
C TRP A 83 17.19 -10.53 16.89
N GLN A 84 16.60 -9.37 17.15
CA GLN A 84 16.12 -8.45 16.11
C GLN A 84 17.27 -7.92 15.22
N PHE A 85 18.44 -7.66 15.80
CA PHE A 85 19.63 -7.27 15.05
C PHE A 85 20.09 -8.39 14.13
N TYR A 86 20.31 -9.60 14.64
CA TYR A 86 20.79 -10.76 13.87
C TYR A 86 19.76 -11.29 12.86
N THR A 87 18.46 -11.15 13.14
CA THR A 87 17.38 -11.48 12.20
C THR A 87 17.03 -10.35 11.24
N SER A 88 17.66 -9.17 11.36
CA SER A 88 17.45 -8.09 10.39
C SER A 88 17.92 -8.55 9.01
N GLY A 89 17.09 -8.34 7.98
CA GLY A 89 17.39 -8.78 6.60
C GLY A 89 18.70 -8.23 6.03
N VAL A 90 19.25 -7.18 6.63
CA VAL A 90 20.54 -6.59 6.27
C VAL A 90 21.71 -7.54 6.59
N ASN A 91 21.61 -8.35 7.64
CA ASN A 91 22.68 -9.28 8.02
C ASN A 91 22.75 -10.52 7.13
N ALA A 92 21.71 -10.79 6.34
CA ALA A 92 21.73 -11.82 5.31
C ALA A 92 22.65 -11.47 4.12
N PHE A 93 22.99 -10.18 3.96
CA PHE A 93 23.88 -9.74 2.88
C PHE A 93 25.36 -10.00 3.22
N PRO A 94 26.21 -10.30 2.21
CA PRO A 94 27.67 -10.29 2.33
C PRO A 94 28.19 -8.99 2.96
N GLU A 95 29.34 -9.05 3.64
CA GLU A 95 29.84 -7.92 4.44
C GLU A 95 30.01 -6.62 3.64
N ASP A 96 30.48 -6.73 2.39
CA ASP A 96 30.71 -5.60 1.50
C ASP A 96 29.43 -4.80 1.23
N ILE A 97 28.31 -5.50 0.99
CA ILE A 97 27.00 -4.90 0.70
C ILE A 97 26.33 -4.43 1.99
N ARG A 98 26.47 -5.22 3.06
CA ARG A 98 25.85 -4.99 4.37
C ARG A 98 26.25 -3.65 4.96
N ASN A 99 27.52 -3.28 4.85
CA ASN A 99 28.04 -2.04 5.41
C ASN A 99 27.42 -0.80 4.74
N ASP A 100 27.27 -0.83 3.42
CA ASP A 100 26.63 0.25 2.68
C ASP A 100 25.12 0.31 2.94
N LEU A 101 24.43 -0.84 3.01
CA LEU A 101 23.01 -0.88 3.37
C LEU A 101 22.74 -0.32 4.79
N ARG A 102 23.60 -0.62 5.76
CA ARG A 102 23.48 -0.06 7.11
C ARG A 102 23.62 1.46 7.11
N LYS A 103 24.59 2.00 6.36
CA LYS A 103 24.76 3.45 6.20
C LYS A 103 23.54 4.06 5.50
N ALA A 104 23.04 3.42 4.44
CA ALA A 104 21.86 3.87 3.72
C ALA A 104 20.64 4.00 4.66
N LEU A 105 20.35 2.94 5.42
CA LEU A 105 19.26 2.92 6.41
C LEU A 105 19.48 3.92 7.55
N TYR A 106 20.73 4.11 7.99
CA TYR A 106 21.05 5.11 8.99
C TYR A 106 20.74 6.53 8.49
N TYR A 107 21.15 6.89 7.28
CA TYR A 107 20.88 8.22 6.72
C TYR A 107 19.40 8.43 6.37
N GLN A 108 18.69 7.35 6.02
CA GLN A 108 17.23 7.38 5.81
C GLN A 108 16.47 7.65 7.11
N ASN A 109 16.78 6.94 8.19
CA ASN A 109 15.99 6.96 9.42
C ASN A 109 16.47 7.98 10.46
N TYR A 110 17.77 8.26 10.53
CA TYR A 110 18.38 9.08 11.58
C TYR A 110 19.13 10.28 11.05
N GLY A 111 19.91 10.11 9.97
CA GLY A 111 20.77 11.17 9.43
C GLY A 111 20.03 12.31 8.75
N ASN A 112 18.75 12.11 8.38
CA ASN A 112 17.90 13.05 7.65
C ASN A 112 18.51 13.59 6.34
N ASP A 113 19.48 12.87 5.77
CA ASP A 113 20.17 13.21 4.52
C ASP A 113 19.85 12.14 3.48
N ARG A 114 18.78 12.37 2.73
CA ARG A 114 18.24 11.40 1.78
C ARG A 114 19.17 11.19 0.57
N ASP A 115 19.91 12.21 0.16
CA ASP A 115 20.85 12.09 -0.96
C ASP A 115 22.06 11.21 -0.61
N LYS A 116 22.60 11.33 0.61
CA LYS A 116 23.62 10.39 1.09
C LYS A 116 23.07 8.97 1.17
N ALA A 117 21.85 8.78 1.66
CA ALA A 117 21.20 7.47 1.70
C ALA A 117 21.11 6.84 0.31
N VAL A 118 20.70 7.61 -0.71
CA VAL A 118 20.67 7.17 -2.11
C VAL A 118 22.05 6.78 -2.62
N GLY A 119 23.10 7.54 -2.28
CA GLY A 119 24.47 7.19 -2.64
C GLY A 119 24.88 5.81 -2.13
N TYR A 120 24.61 5.52 -0.85
CA TYR A 120 24.89 4.22 -0.27
C TYR A 120 24.01 3.10 -0.84
N TYR A 121 22.73 3.37 -1.11
CA TYR A 121 21.86 2.39 -1.77
C TYR A 121 22.35 2.02 -3.18
N ARG A 122 22.81 3.01 -3.97
CA ARG A 122 23.38 2.76 -5.30
C ARG A 122 24.67 1.94 -5.22
N SER A 123 25.55 2.27 -4.27
CA SER A 123 26.77 1.50 -4.01
C SER A 123 26.45 0.05 -3.66
N ALA A 124 25.54 -0.16 -2.70
CA ALA A 124 25.07 -1.47 -2.29
C ALA A 124 24.43 -2.26 -3.45
N LEU A 125 23.59 -1.60 -4.27
CA LEU A 125 22.95 -2.24 -5.43
C LEU A 125 23.98 -2.66 -6.48
N ASN A 126 24.96 -1.81 -6.78
CA ASN A 126 26.02 -2.12 -7.74
C ASN A 126 26.88 -3.30 -7.26
N ALA A 127 27.27 -3.31 -5.99
CA ALA A 127 27.98 -4.43 -5.38
C ALA A 127 27.13 -5.71 -5.42
N ALA A 128 25.83 -5.63 -5.08
CA ALA A 128 24.94 -6.78 -5.08
C ALA A 128 24.71 -7.37 -6.48
N MET A 129 24.66 -6.54 -7.53
CA MET A 129 24.51 -6.99 -8.91
C MET A 129 25.74 -7.68 -9.49
N GLN A 130 26.92 -7.47 -8.89
CA GLN A 130 28.21 -8.03 -9.32
C GLN A 130 28.67 -9.18 -8.41
N HIS A 131 27.98 -9.40 -7.29
CA HIS A 131 28.39 -10.38 -6.30
C HIS A 131 28.15 -11.81 -6.82
N PRO A 132 29.15 -12.72 -6.77
CA PRO A 132 29.04 -14.06 -7.35
C PRO A 132 27.96 -14.92 -6.66
N ASP A 133 27.75 -14.72 -5.36
CA ASP A 133 26.79 -15.51 -4.59
C ASP A 133 25.34 -14.99 -4.66
N LEU A 134 25.12 -13.79 -5.22
CA LEU A 134 23.80 -13.18 -5.25
C LEU A 134 23.18 -13.27 -6.64
N LYS A 135 21.95 -13.80 -6.68
CA LYS A 135 21.14 -13.80 -7.89
C LYS A 135 20.57 -12.42 -8.13
N VAL A 136 20.67 -11.94 -9.37
CA VAL A 136 20.20 -10.61 -9.77
C VAL A 136 18.68 -10.50 -9.67
N ASP A 137 17.99 -11.57 -10.06
CA ASP A 137 16.56 -11.78 -9.90
C ASP A 137 16.19 -12.31 -8.50
N GLY A 138 17.17 -12.41 -7.60
CA GLY A 138 16.99 -12.83 -6.22
C GLY A 138 16.23 -11.78 -5.39
N PRO A 139 15.63 -12.21 -4.27
CA PRO A 139 14.92 -11.32 -3.36
C PRO A 139 15.81 -10.23 -2.75
N GLU A 140 17.12 -10.48 -2.62
CA GLU A 140 18.11 -9.55 -2.08
C GLU A 140 18.28 -8.33 -3.00
N VAL A 141 18.66 -8.58 -4.26
CA VAL A 141 18.94 -7.52 -5.24
C VAL A 141 17.66 -6.74 -5.59
N THR A 142 16.56 -7.46 -5.83
CA THR A 142 15.26 -6.83 -6.12
C THR A 142 14.71 -6.06 -4.92
N GLY A 143 14.97 -6.53 -3.70
CA GLY A 143 14.66 -5.81 -2.46
C GLY A 143 15.36 -4.46 -2.38
N ILE A 144 16.65 -4.39 -2.72
CA ILE A 144 17.40 -3.12 -2.76
C ILE A 144 16.79 -2.17 -3.81
N MET A 145 16.44 -2.68 -4.99
CA MET A 145 15.82 -1.86 -6.05
C MET A 145 14.48 -1.25 -5.60
N ILE A 146 13.60 -2.06 -4.97
CA ILE A 146 12.29 -1.58 -4.48
C ILE A 146 12.47 -0.49 -3.41
N GLN A 147 13.43 -0.67 -2.49
CA GLN A 147 13.70 0.32 -1.45
C GLN A 147 14.26 1.62 -2.04
N LEU A 148 15.20 1.51 -2.98
CA LEU A 148 15.74 2.67 -3.69
C LEU A 148 14.65 3.42 -4.49
N GLY A 149 13.75 2.69 -5.17
CA GLY A 149 12.61 3.27 -5.87
C GLY A 149 11.65 4.01 -4.93
N THR A 150 11.38 3.43 -3.75
CA THR A 150 10.55 4.07 -2.70
C THR A 150 11.21 5.34 -2.18
N MET A 151 12.52 5.31 -1.96
CA MET A 151 13.29 6.50 -1.55
C MET A 151 13.23 7.62 -2.60
N PHE A 152 13.40 7.31 -3.88
CA PHE A 152 13.26 8.31 -4.94
C PHE A 152 11.87 8.93 -4.98
N GLN A 153 10.83 8.11 -4.78
CA GLN A 153 9.46 8.62 -4.70
C GLN A 153 9.26 9.57 -3.52
N ASP A 154 9.78 9.23 -2.33
CA ASP A 154 9.67 10.08 -1.14
C ASP A 154 10.42 11.42 -1.29
N MET A 155 11.43 11.45 -2.16
CA MET A 155 12.16 12.66 -2.56
C MET A 155 11.48 13.45 -3.68
N GLY A 156 10.37 12.96 -4.25
CA GLY A 156 9.73 13.54 -5.42
C GLY A 156 10.49 13.34 -6.74
N ARG A 157 11.52 12.48 -6.76
CA ARG A 157 12.33 12.13 -7.95
C ARG A 157 11.64 11.02 -8.74
N THR A 158 10.44 11.30 -9.26
CA THR A 158 9.54 10.31 -9.86
C THR A 158 10.16 9.53 -11.02
N GLN A 159 10.93 10.18 -11.90
CA GLN A 159 11.54 9.49 -13.05
C GLN A 159 12.58 8.46 -12.62
N GLU A 160 13.43 8.79 -11.66
CA GLU A 160 14.44 7.84 -11.14
C GLU A 160 13.79 6.68 -10.37
N ALA A 161 12.67 6.94 -9.68
CA ALA A 161 11.86 5.89 -9.08
C ALA A 161 11.33 4.91 -10.14
N ILE A 162 10.82 5.44 -11.26
CA ILE A 162 10.37 4.62 -12.39
C ILE A 162 11.52 3.81 -12.96
N ASP A 163 12.68 4.42 -13.23
CA ASP A 163 13.80 3.74 -13.88
C ASP A 163 14.28 2.53 -13.07
N VAL A 164 14.40 2.68 -11.74
CA VAL A 164 14.81 1.58 -10.84
C VAL A 164 13.71 0.52 -10.70
N LEU A 165 12.43 0.91 -10.63
CA LEU A 165 11.32 -0.05 -10.51
C LEU A 165 11.08 -0.80 -11.83
N VAL A 166 11.27 -0.16 -12.99
CA VAL A 166 11.26 -0.82 -14.29
C VAL A 166 12.41 -1.81 -14.36
N MET A 167 13.62 -1.44 -13.94
CA MET A 167 14.74 -2.37 -13.87
C MET A 167 14.40 -3.61 -13.02
N SER A 168 13.80 -3.41 -11.84
CA SER A 168 13.37 -4.51 -10.98
C SER A 168 12.29 -5.38 -11.64
N PHE A 169 11.30 -4.76 -12.27
CA PHE A 169 10.23 -5.45 -12.99
C PHE A 169 10.78 -6.31 -14.13
N GLU A 170 11.64 -5.74 -14.97
CA GLU A 170 12.24 -6.43 -16.13
C GLU A 170 13.11 -7.61 -15.70
N VAL A 171 13.91 -7.44 -14.65
CA VAL A 171 14.72 -8.52 -14.08
C VAL A 171 13.85 -9.69 -13.60
N LEU A 172 12.73 -9.41 -12.93
CA LEU A 172 11.82 -10.44 -12.42
C LEU A 172 11.03 -11.15 -13.53
N VAL A 173 10.56 -10.40 -14.53
CA VAL A 173 9.75 -10.95 -15.63
C VAL A 173 10.60 -11.73 -16.64
N HIS A 174 11.76 -11.20 -17.02
CA HIS A 174 12.56 -11.75 -18.12
C HIS A 174 13.78 -12.56 -17.68
N GLY A 175 14.22 -12.45 -16.42
CA GLY A 175 15.43 -13.16 -15.96
C GLY A 175 16.68 -12.70 -16.72
N ARG A 176 17.09 -11.45 -16.47
CA ARG A 176 18.25 -10.72 -17.01
C ARG A 176 18.78 -11.17 -18.40
N THR A 177 18.48 -10.37 -19.43
CA THR A 177 19.47 -9.94 -20.45
C THR A 177 19.78 -8.46 -20.24
N MET A 178 20.70 -8.16 -19.31
CA MET A 178 21.35 -6.85 -19.23
C MET A 178 22.76 -7.08 -19.77
N GLY A 179 22.92 -6.94 -21.09
CA GLY A 179 24.22 -7.04 -21.74
C GLY A 179 25.13 -5.91 -21.26
N THR A 180 26.20 -6.27 -20.57
CA THR A 180 27.46 -5.54 -20.69
C THR A 180 28.10 -6.00 -21.99
N GLY A 181 28.34 -5.07 -22.91
CA GLY A 181 29.07 -5.34 -24.15
C GLY A 181 30.48 -5.83 -23.84
N ASN A 182 30.64 -7.14 -23.85
CA ASN A 182 31.83 -7.95 -24.12
C ASN A 182 31.55 -9.30 -23.50
N ASP A 183 30.95 -10.20 -24.27
CA ASP A 183 31.43 -11.58 -24.31
C ASP A 183 30.91 -12.20 -25.60
N SER A 184 31.89 -12.67 -26.36
CA SER A 184 31.81 -13.28 -27.67
C SER A 184 30.91 -14.50 -27.70
N ALA A 185 30.00 -14.51 -28.68
CA ALA A 185 29.77 -15.64 -29.59
C ALA A 185 29.83 -17.06 -28.99
N THR A 186 28.78 -17.47 -28.28
CA THR A 186 28.17 -18.79 -28.47
C THR A 186 26.66 -18.65 -28.34
N SER A 187 26.05 -18.38 -29.49
CA SER A 187 24.62 -18.41 -29.73
C SER A 187 24.05 -19.80 -29.50
N SER A 188 23.37 -19.98 -28.37
CA SER A 188 22.12 -20.73 -28.34
C SER A 188 21.03 -19.74 -27.94
N GLU A 189 20.39 -19.16 -28.95
CA GLU A 189 19.08 -18.52 -28.82
C GLU A 189 18.07 -19.60 -28.41
N HIS A 190 18.06 -19.98 -27.13
CA HIS A 190 16.82 -20.43 -26.55
C HIS A 190 15.99 -19.17 -26.31
N VAL A 191 15.09 -18.91 -27.26
CA VAL A 191 13.90 -18.08 -27.06
C VAL A 191 13.14 -18.71 -25.91
N HIS A 192 13.55 -18.40 -24.68
CA HIS A 192 12.82 -18.78 -23.51
C HIS A 192 11.52 -17.98 -23.56
N GLY A 193 10.41 -18.69 -23.80
CA GLY A 193 9.07 -18.15 -23.60
C GLY A 193 8.93 -17.52 -22.21
N PRO A 194 7.84 -16.79 -21.94
CA PRO A 194 7.67 -16.03 -20.71
C PRO A 194 8.02 -16.88 -19.48
N ARG A 195 9.01 -16.43 -18.71
CA ARG A 195 9.51 -17.15 -17.54
C ARG A 195 8.35 -17.46 -16.61
N VAL A 196 8.27 -18.70 -16.17
CA VAL A 196 7.31 -19.12 -15.16
C VAL A 196 7.79 -18.59 -13.81
N MET A 197 7.18 -17.52 -13.33
CA MET A 197 7.41 -16.99 -11.98
C MET A 197 6.74 -17.89 -10.95
N ASP A 198 7.46 -18.20 -9.86
CA ASP A 198 6.88 -18.77 -8.65
C ASP A 198 5.88 -17.77 -8.02
N GLY A 199 4.97 -18.29 -7.21
CA GLY A 199 3.86 -17.52 -6.65
C GLY A 199 4.29 -16.24 -5.90
N PRO A 200 5.19 -16.33 -4.90
CA PRO A 200 5.66 -15.17 -4.16
C PRO A 200 6.34 -14.11 -5.05
N THR A 201 7.19 -14.54 -5.98
CA THR A 201 7.84 -13.61 -6.94
C THR A 201 6.81 -12.96 -7.86
N ARG A 202 5.79 -13.70 -8.30
CA ARG A 202 4.71 -13.15 -9.10
C ARG A 202 3.95 -12.07 -8.33
N LEU A 203 3.57 -12.33 -7.08
CA LEU A 203 2.88 -11.34 -6.25
C LEU A 203 3.73 -10.08 -6.04
N LYS A 204 5.04 -10.25 -5.78
CA LYS A 204 5.98 -9.12 -5.71
C LYS A 204 6.00 -8.32 -7.02
N THR A 205 6.07 -8.99 -8.16
CA THR A 205 6.13 -8.36 -9.48
C THR A 205 4.83 -7.62 -9.82
N VAL A 206 3.68 -8.19 -9.44
CA VAL A 206 2.36 -7.54 -9.51
C VAL A 206 2.35 -6.24 -8.68
N GLY A 207 2.88 -6.27 -7.46
CA GLY A 207 3.00 -5.07 -6.63
C GLY A 207 3.89 -3.99 -7.25
N ILE A 208 5.00 -4.37 -7.89
CA ILE A 208 5.85 -3.44 -8.65
C ILE A 208 5.08 -2.87 -9.85
N ALA A 209 4.36 -3.71 -10.60
CA ALA A 209 3.57 -3.29 -11.75
C ALA A 209 2.51 -2.25 -11.34
N GLN A 210 1.74 -2.51 -10.27
CA GLN A 210 0.78 -1.53 -9.76
C GLN A 210 1.45 -0.21 -9.40
N LYS A 211 2.62 -0.28 -8.76
CA LYS A 211 3.36 0.92 -8.40
C LYS A 211 3.84 1.70 -9.62
N LEU A 212 4.32 1.01 -10.65
CA LEU A 212 4.64 1.63 -11.94
C LEU A 212 3.39 2.25 -12.56
N GLY A 213 2.24 1.57 -12.49
CA GLY A 213 0.93 2.10 -12.86
C GLY A 213 0.64 3.46 -12.22
N ASP A 214 0.78 3.54 -10.88
CA ASP A 214 0.56 4.78 -10.12
C ASP A 214 1.51 5.91 -10.57
N LEU A 215 2.79 5.59 -10.74
CA LEU A 215 3.83 6.56 -11.11
C LEU A 215 3.62 7.08 -12.53
N TYR A 216 3.32 6.21 -13.49
CA TYR A 216 2.99 6.62 -14.86
C TYR A 216 1.68 7.42 -14.91
N HIS A 217 0.69 7.05 -14.11
CA HIS A 217 -0.55 7.81 -14.00
C HIS A 217 -0.30 9.22 -13.44
N ALA A 218 0.56 9.35 -12.42
CA ALA A 218 0.98 10.64 -11.89
C ALA A 218 1.68 11.52 -12.93
N LEU A 219 2.47 10.92 -13.82
CA LEU A 219 3.12 11.59 -14.96
C LEU A 219 2.19 11.81 -16.17
N LYS A 220 0.90 11.49 -16.08
CA LYS A 220 -0.07 11.56 -17.19
C LYS A 220 0.31 10.71 -18.41
N LYS A 221 1.10 9.67 -18.18
CA LYS A 221 1.49 8.65 -19.16
C LYS A 221 0.49 7.48 -19.10
N ASP A 222 -0.74 7.77 -19.51
CA ASP A 222 -1.89 6.91 -19.23
C ASP A 222 -1.82 5.54 -19.92
N GLN A 223 -1.28 5.49 -21.14
CA GLN A 223 -1.12 4.23 -21.86
C GLN A 223 -0.16 3.27 -21.13
N GLN A 224 0.93 3.81 -20.59
CA GLN A 224 1.87 3.02 -19.80
C GLN A 224 1.23 2.58 -18.47
N ALA A 225 0.52 3.49 -17.80
CA ALA A 225 -0.17 3.19 -16.56
C ALA A 225 -1.18 2.03 -16.72
N GLU A 226 -2.04 2.14 -17.74
CA GLU A 226 -3.02 1.11 -18.08
C GLU A 226 -2.36 -0.25 -18.34
N ARG A 227 -1.27 -0.26 -19.12
CA ARG A 227 -0.51 -1.48 -19.42
C ARG A 227 -0.05 -2.20 -18.16
N TYR A 228 0.48 -1.48 -17.16
CA TYR A 228 0.94 -2.10 -15.93
C TYR A 228 -0.21 -2.56 -15.03
N TYR A 229 -1.29 -1.80 -14.91
CA TYR A 229 -2.46 -2.24 -14.15
C TYR A 229 -3.11 -3.48 -14.77
N LEU A 230 -3.30 -3.50 -16.09
CA LEU A 230 -3.83 -4.66 -16.82
C LEU A 230 -2.93 -5.88 -16.64
N TRP A 231 -1.62 -5.72 -16.83
CA TRP A 231 -0.67 -6.81 -16.62
C TRP A 231 -0.78 -7.36 -15.19
N SER A 232 -0.91 -6.49 -14.18
CA SER A 232 -1.01 -6.91 -12.78
C SER A 232 -2.23 -7.82 -12.53
N VAL A 233 -3.42 -7.43 -13.01
CA VAL A 233 -4.65 -8.23 -12.88
C VAL A 233 -4.56 -9.51 -13.69
N GLU A 234 -4.01 -9.44 -14.91
CA GLU A 234 -3.82 -10.60 -15.78
C GLU A 234 -2.94 -11.66 -15.12
N GLN A 235 -1.85 -11.27 -14.46
CA GLN A 235 -0.95 -12.22 -13.79
C GLN A 235 -1.60 -12.92 -12.60
N LEU A 236 -2.48 -12.23 -11.87
CA LEU A 236 -3.20 -12.86 -10.77
C LEU A 236 -4.35 -13.76 -11.26
N MET A 237 -4.93 -13.47 -12.43
CA MET A 237 -5.92 -14.34 -13.07
C MET A 237 -5.31 -15.59 -13.70
N LYS A 238 -4.02 -15.56 -14.04
CA LYS A 238 -3.31 -16.73 -14.60
C LYS A 238 -3.27 -17.85 -13.56
N ASN A 239 -4.09 -18.88 -13.78
CA ASN A 239 -4.07 -20.09 -12.97
C ASN A 239 -2.73 -20.83 -13.17
N HIS A 240 -1.90 -20.87 -12.13
CA HIS A 240 -0.57 -21.50 -12.17
C HIS A 240 -0.62 -23.03 -12.19
N GLU A 241 -1.70 -23.65 -11.72
CA GLU A 241 -1.81 -25.11 -11.66
C GLU A 241 -1.66 -25.78 -13.04
N GLN A 242 -1.91 -25.06 -14.14
CA GLN A 242 -1.82 -25.63 -15.49
C GLN A 242 -0.67 -25.12 -16.35
N ILE A 243 0.11 -24.12 -15.92
CA ILE A 243 1.35 -23.77 -16.65
C ILE A 243 2.40 -24.87 -16.42
N GLN A 244 2.42 -25.48 -15.23
CA GLN A 244 3.28 -26.65 -14.97
C GLN A 244 2.86 -27.91 -15.73
N ALA A 245 1.58 -28.03 -16.13
CA ALA A 245 1.07 -29.17 -16.90
C ALA A 245 1.37 -29.09 -18.41
N ARG A 246 1.86 -27.95 -18.92
CA ARG A 246 2.18 -27.75 -20.35
C ARG A 246 3.69 -27.59 -20.55
N SER A 247 4.43 -28.70 -20.51
CA SER A 247 5.66 -28.81 -21.31
C SER A 247 5.28 -28.93 -22.79
N PRO A 248 5.87 -28.15 -23.71
CA PRO A 248 5.47 -28.14 -25.10
C PRO A 248 6.21 -29.25 -25.86
N THR A 249 5.51 -30.34 -26.18
CA THR A 249 5.93 -31.23 -27.26
C THR A 249 4.78 -31.38 -28.23
N HIS A 250 4.85 -30.63 -29.34
CA HIS A 250 4.05 -30.71 -30.58
C HIS A 250 2.52 -30.60 -30.43
N THR A 251 1.94 -29.46 -30.83
CA THR A 251 0.48 -29.26 -30.80
C THR A 251 -0.14 -29.32 -32.20
N SER A 252 -1.09 -30.25 -32.40
CA SER A 252 -1.96 -30.36 -33.57
C SER A 252 -3.13 -29.36 -33.49
N ASP A 253 -3.85 -29.14 -34.60
CA ASP A 253 -5.00 -28.21 -34.64
C ASP A 253 -6.18 -28.64 -33.73
N GLU A 254 -6.30 -29.93 -33.42
CA GLU A 254 -7.27 -30.45 -32.44
C GLU A 254 -6.94 -29.99 -31.02
N GLU A 255 -5.66 -29.92 -30.68
CA GLU A 255 -5.20 -29.47 -29.36
C GLU A 255 -5.42 -27.96 -29.19
N ARG A 256 -5.33 -27.17 -30.26
CA ARG A 256 -5.73 -25.74 -30.24
C ARG A 256 -7.21 -25.54 -29.94
N LEU A 257 -8.07 -26.37 -30.54
CA LEU A 257 -9.52 -26.29 -30.32
C LEU A 257 -9.89 -26.75 -28.90
N GLN A 258 -9.22 -27.80 -28.40
CA GLN A 258 -9.38 -28.25 -27.01
C GLN A 258 -8.91 -27.17 -26.02
N ASN A 259 -7.76 -26.54 -26.29
CA ASN A 259 -7.25 -25.42 -25.49
C ASN A 259 -8.20 -24.21 -25.47
N ALA A 260 -8.95 -23.96 -26.54
CA ALA A 260 -9.96 -22.91 -26.60
C ALA A 260 -11.20 -23.25 -25.77
N ARG A 261 -11.67 -24.51 -25.81
CA ARG A 261 -12.78 -25.01 -24.98
C ARG A 261 -12.42 -25.01 -23.50
N ASP A 262 -11.20 -25.43 -23.16
CA ASP A 262 -10.71 -25.43 -21.79
C ASP A 262 -10.55 -24.01 -21.25
N ARG A 263 -10.16 -23.03 -22.08
CA ARG A 263 -10.16 -21.60 -21.72
C ARG A 263 -11.57 -21.07 -21.43
N GLU A 264 -12.56 -21.49 -22.21
CA GLU A 264 -13.96 -21.11 -22.01
C GLU A 264 -14.57 -21.77 -20.76
N ALA A 265 -14.23 -23.03 -20.49
CA ALA A 265 -14.58 -23.73 -19.25
C ALA A 265 -13.88 -23.10 -18.03
N MET A 266 -12.61 -22.70 -18.17
CA MET A 266 -11.81 -22.04 -17.13
C MET A 266 -12.34 -20.63 -16.80
N ARG A 267 -12.84 -19.89 -17.80
CA ARG A 267 -13.58 -18.63 -17.59
C ARG A 267 -14.81 -18.84 -16.69
N LYS A 268 -15.41 -20.03 -16.71
CA LYS A 268 -16.55 -20.40 -15.87
C LYS A 268 -16.15 -20.99 -14.51
N GLN A 269 -14.87 -21.33 -14.30
CA GLN A 269 -14.41 -22.13 -13.15
C GLN A 269 -13.37 -21.44 -12.24
N PHE A 270 -12.93 -20.21 -12.51
CA PHE A 270 -12.12 -19.47 -11.52
C PHE A 270 -12.95 -19.22 -10.26
N SER A 271 -12.81 -20.11 -9.28
CA SER A 271 -13.41 -20.00 -7.96
C SER A 271 -12.43 -19.35 -7.00
N PHE A 272 -12.87 -18.30 -6.34
CA PHE A 272 -12.11 -17.60 -5.32
C PHE A 272 -12.06 -18.35 -3.99
N ASP A 273 -12.73 -19.50 -3.89
CA ASP A 273 -12.74 -20.32 -2.69
C ASP A 273 -11.43 -21.11 -2.53
N ASN A 274 -10.72 -21.37 -3.64
CA ASN A 274 -9.46 -22.10 -3.67
C ASN A 274 -8.34 -21.25 -4.30
N LEU A 275 -7.97 -20.14 -3.64
CA LEU A 275 -6.80 -19.36 -4.06
C LEU A 275 -5.50 -20.08 -3.70
N PRO A 276 -4.43 -19.94 -4.52
CA PRO A 276 -3.12 -20.46 -4.17
C PRO A 276 -2.61 -19.88 -2.84
N SER A 277 -1.84 -20.65 -2.08
CA SER A 277 -1.34 -20.25 -0.75
C SER A 277 -0.50 -18.97 -0.72
N TRP A 278 0.04 -18.56 -1.87
CA TRP A 278 0.83 -17.36 -2.04
C TRP A 278 0.01 -16.11 -2.38
N MET A 279 -1.31 -16.21 -2.56
CA MET A 279 -2.21 -15.09 -2.91
C MET A 279 -3.42 -15.04 -2.00
N THR A 280 -3.80 -13.84 -1.56
CA THR A 280 -5.03 -13.62 -0.81
C THR A 280 -6.12 -12.98 -1.67
N LYS A 281 -7.39 -13.11 -1.21
CA LYS A 281 -8.52 -12.37 -1.81
C LYS A 281 -8.29 -10.87 -1.79
N THR A 282 -7.63 -10.37 -0.74
CA THR A 282 -7.26 -8.96 -0.57
C THR A 282 -6.28 -8.49 -1.64
N ASP A 283 -5.24 -9.29 -1.95
CA ASP A 283 -4.27 -8.93 -3.01
C ASP A 283 -4.96 -8.78 -4.37
N PHE A 284 -5.87 -9.70 -4.68
CA PHE A 284 -6.65 -9.63 -5.92
C PHE A 284 -7.63 -8.46 -5.93
N GLY A 285 -8.36 -8.25 -4.83
CA GLY A 285 -9.28 -7.14 -4.65
C GLY A 285 -8.60 -5.79 -4.82
N ALA A 286 -7.45 -5.58 -4.17
CA ALA A 286 -6.66 -4.35 -4.29
C ALA A 286 -6.19 -4.10 -5.73
N SER A 287 -5.85 -5.18 -6.47
CA SER A 287 -5.44 -5.08 -7.88
C SER A 287 -6.58 -4.64 -8.79
N LEU A 288 -7.77 -5.18 -8.57
CA LEU A 288 -8.98 -4.78 -9.28
C LEU A 288 -9.39 -3.35 -8.94
N GLU A 289 -9.33 -2.98 -7.65
CA GLU A 289 -9.64 -1.63 -7.20
C GLU A 289 -8.69 -0.60 -7.83
N ALA A 290 -7.39 -0.87 -7.88
CA ALA A 290 -6.41 0.01 -8.50
C ALA A 290 -6.71 0.26 -9.99
N LEU A 291 -7.00 -0.81 -10.75
CA LEU A 291 -7.40 -0.70 -12.15
C LEU A 291 -8.74 0.02 -12.31
N GLY A 292 -9.71 -0.23 -11.42
CA GLY A 292 -10.99 0.48 -11.38
C GLY A 292 -10.79 1.97 -11.12
N GLY A 293 -9.94 2.33 -10.15
CA GLY A 293 -9.51 3.70 -9.83
C GLY A 293 -8.91 4.42 -11.02
N PHE A 294 -8.03 3.72 -11.74
CA PHE A 294 -7.47 4.22 -12.99
C PHE A 294 -8.59 4.55 -14.00
N TYR A 295 -9.50 3.62 -14.31
CA TYR A 295 -10.57 3.88 -15.27
C TYR A 295 -11.54 4.99 -14.84
N THR A 296 -11.90 5.06 -13.55
CA THR A 296 -12.71 6.15 -12.97
C THR A 296 -12.03 7.50 -13.19
N SER A 297 -10.71 7.59 -12.97
CA SER A 297 -9.94 8.81 -13.20
C SER A 297 -9.91 9.26 -14.68
N LYS A 298 -10.16 8.32 -15.60
CA LYS A 298 -10.27 8.56 -17.05
C LYS A 298 -11.71 8.80 -17.51
N GLY A 299 -12.69 8.72 -16.61
CA GLY A 299 -14.10 8.80 -16.96
C GLY A 299 -14.64 7.57 -17.70
N VAL A 300 -13.90 6.46 -17.73
CA VAL A 300 -14.32 5.21 -18.38
C VAL A 300 -15.05 4.32 -17.36
N TYR A 301 -16.18 4.83 -16.86
CA TYR A 301 -16.92 4.22 -15.76
C TYR A 301 -17.49 2.83 -16.09
N SER A 302 -17.77 2.55 -17.37
CA SER A 302 -18.21 1.23 -17.85
C SER A 302 -17.20 0.12 -17.56
N ASN A 303 -15.91 0.45 -17.54
CA ASN A 303 -14.84 -0.51 -17.25
C ASN A 303 -14.53 -0.56 -15.75
N ALA A 304 -14.68 0.56 -15.03
CA ALA A 304 -14.43 0.63 -13.59
C ALA A 304 -15.46 -0.16 -12.77
N LEU A 305 -16.74 -0.02 -13.10
CA LEU A 305 -17.84 -0.60 -12.32
C LEU A 305 -17.73 -2.13 -12.10
N PRO A 306 -17.53 -2.98 -13.14
CA PRO A 306 -17.39 -4.42 -12.93
C PRO A 306 -16.16 -4.78 -12.09
N LEU A 307 -15.08 -4.00 -12.15
CA LEU A 307 -13.88 -4.22 -11.34
C LEU A 307 -14.15 -3.96 -9.86
N TYR A 308 -14.81 -2.85 -9.52
CA TYR A 308 -15.17 -2.56 -8.13
C TYR A 308 -16.20 -3.54 -7.58
N MET A 309 -17.22 -3.91 -8.36
CA MET A 309 -18.18 -4.94 -7.94
C MET A 309 -17.48 -6.27 -7.68
N ARG A 310 -16.51 -6.63 -8.52
CA ARG A 310 -15.72 -7.83 -8.30
C ARG A 310 -14.86 -7.70 -7.04
N ALA A 311 -14.16 -6.60 -6.84
CA ALA A 311 -13.38 -6.36 -5.62
C ALA A 311 -14.25 -6.44 -4.35
N LEU A 312 -15.46 -5.87 -4.38
CA LEU A 312 -16.39 -5.90 -3.25
C LEU A 312 -16.84 -7.32 -2.91
N SER A 313 -16.99 -8.20 -3.91
CA SER A 313 -17.36 -9.61 -3.69
C SER A 313 -16.26 -10.46 -3.02
N LEU A 314 -15.04 -9.93 -2.89
CA LEU A 314 -13.87 -10.65 -2.39
C LEU A 314 -13.52 -10.32 -0.94
N ILE A 315 -14.14 -9.29 -0.39
CA ILE A 315 -13.87 -8.78 0.95
C ILE A 315 -15.08 -9.00 1.86
N GLU A 316 -14.86 -8.84 3.17
CA GLU A 316 -15.94 -8.94 4.14
C GLU A 316 -16.96 -7.79 3.92
N PRO A 317 -18.25 -8.08 3.72
CA PRO A 317 -19.26 -7.08 3.33
C PRO A 317 -19.45 -5.94 4.34
N ASN A 318 -19.16 -6.20 5.62
CA ASN A 318 -19.28 -5.22 6.69
C ASN A 318 -17.93 -4.66 7.14
N SER A 319 -16.93 -4.58 6.26
CA SER A 319 -15.61 -3.99 6.56
C SER A 319 -15.53 -2.50 6.20
N CYS A 320 -14.60 -1.76 6.80
CA CYS A 320 -14.30 -0.37 6.40
C CYS A 320 -13.98 -0.27 4.90
N HIS A 321 -13.17 -1.20 4.40
CA HIS A 321 -12.81 -1.25 3.00
C HIS A 321 -14.02 -1.51 2.07
N ALA A 322 -15.03 -2.27 2.52
CA ALA A 322 -16.28 -2.42 1.77
C ALA A 322 -17.03 -1.10 1.62
N ALA A 323 -17.04 -0.24 2.65
CA ALA A 323 -17.61 1.10 2.53
C ALA A 323 -16.87 1.95 1.47
N VAL A 324 -15.54 1.85 1.42
CA VAL A 324 -14.72 2.53 0.40
C VAL A 324 -15.06 2.04 -1.01
N LEU A 325 -15.15 0.73 -1.23
CA LEU A 325 -15.56 0.18 -2.53
C LEU A 325 -17.00 0.57 -2.90
N MET A 326 -17.93 0.61 -1.96
CA MET A 326 -19.29 1.12 -2.20
C MET A 326 -19.29 2.60 -2.60
N CYS A 327 -18.39 3.40 -2.04
CA CYS A 327 -18.18 4.79 -2.45
C CYS A 327 -17.66 4.87 -3.90
N ASN A 328 -16.68 4.05 -4.26
CA ASN A 328 -16.13 3.99 -5.62
C ASN A 328 -17.18 3.51 -6.65
N ILE A 329 -18.02 2.54 -6.27
CA ILE A 329 -19.16 2.08 -7.07
C ILE A 329 -20.18 3.21 -7.26
N SER A 330 -20.49 3.96 -6.20
CA SER A 330 -21.37 5.13 -6.27
C SER A 330 -20.85 6.17 -7.26
N ASP A 331 -19.55 6.50 -7.20
CA ASP A 331 -18.92 7.43 -8.14
C ASP A 331 -19.00 6.94 -9.59
N ALA A 332 -18.77 5.64 -9.82
CA ALA A 332 -18.89 5.04 -11.15
C ALA A 332 -20.33 5.12 -11.69
N PHE A 333 -21.35 4.84 -10.88
CA PHE A 333 -22.75 5.00 -11.29
C PHE A 333 -23.11 6.46 -11.59
N ALA A 334 -22.61 7.40 -10.78
CA ALA A 334 -22.82 8.83 -10.99
C ALA A 334 -22.22 9.28 -12.33
N GLY A 335 -21.02 8.79 -12.64
CA GLY A 335 -20.33 9.02 -13.91
C GLY A 335 -21.05 8.45 -15.14
N LEU A 336 -21.84 7.37 -14.96
CA LEU A 336 -22.74 6.82 -15.98
C LEU A 336 -24.08 7.57 -16.07
N GLY A 337 -24.30 8.59 -15.25
CA GLY A 337 -25.56 9.35 -15.18
C GLY A 337 -26.67 8.66 -14.38
N ASN A 338 -26.38 7.53 -13.73
CA ASN A 338 -27.35 6.80 -12.92
C ASN A 338 -27.30 7.27 -11.46
N ILE A 339 -27.93 8.42 -11.21
CA ILE A 339 -27.82 9.13 -9.93
C ILE A 339 -28.57 8.42 -8.79
N GLU A 340 -29.65 7.70 -9.10
CA GLU A 340 -30.38 6.94 -8.08
C GLU A 340 -29.58 5.75 -7.56
N ASP A 341 -29.01 4.93 -8.45
CA ASP A 341 -28.15 3.82 -8.03
C ASP A 341 -26.91 4.33 -7.31
N ALA A 342 -26.30 5.42 -7.78
CA ALA A 342 -25.18 6.06 -7.10
C ALA A 342 -25.54 6.45 -5.66
N THR A 343 -26.71 7.04 -5.43
CA THR A 343 -27.16 7.44 -4.09
C THR A 343 -27.35 6.21 -3.21
N GLY A 344 -28.02 5.17 -3.71
CA GLY A 344 -28.24 3.94 -2.95
C GLY A 344 -26.95 3.18 -2.60
N TRP A 345 -25.90 3.26 -3.43
CA TRP A 345 -24.58 2.72 -3.09
C TRP A 345 -23.85 3.57 -2.03
N ALA A 346 -23.90 4.90 -2.15
CA ALA A 346 -23.30 5.78 -1.15
C ALA A 346 -23.96 5.65 0.23
N GLU A 347 -25.29 5.60 0.31
CA GLU A 347 -26.02 5.42 1.57
C GLU A 347 -25.69 4.07 2.23
N ARG A 348 -25.58 2.99 1.45
CA ARG A 348 -25.14 1.68 1.95
C ARG A 348 -23.71 1.72 2.47
N GLY A 349 -22.80 2.35 1.72
CA GLY A 349 -21.41 2.53 2.16
C GLY A 349 -21.33 3.31 3.47
N LEU A 350 -22.09 4.40 3.60
CA LEU A 350 -22.12 5.21 4.82
C LEU A 350 -22.63 4.40 6.01
N LYS A 351 -23.67 3.58 5.81
CA LYS A 351 -24.21 2.69 6.86
C LYS A 351 -23.17 1.67 7.33
N VAL A 352 -22.43 1.05 6.41
CA VAL A 352 -21.39 0.07 6.74
C VAL A 352 -20.20 0.74 7.45
N GLY A 353 -19.72 1.87 6.91
CA GLY A 353 -18.55 2.57 7.47
C GLY A 353 -18.84 3.20 8.83
N SER A 354 -20.05 3.73 9.05
CA SER A 354 -20.44 4.37 10.32
C SER A 354 -20.71 3.37 11.45
N ALA A 355 -20.89 2.08 11.13
CA ALA A 355 -21.09 1.02 12.11
C ALA A 355 -19.77 0.51 12.73
N GLN A 356 -18.63 1.01 12.24
CA GLN A 356 -17.29 0.56 12.60
C GLN A 356 -16.43 1.75 13.05
N SER A 357 -15.24 1.46 13.55
CA SER A 357 -14.26 2.47 13.94
C SER A 357 -12.91 2.15 13.32
N GLY A 358 -12.18 3.17 12.90
CA GLY A 358 -10.86 3.02 12.30
C GLY A 358 -10.62 4.10 11.27
N GLN A 359 -9.34 4.41 11.03
CA GLN A 359 -8.94 5.49 10.13
C GLN A 359 -9.53 5.33 8.72
N GLU A 360 -9.55 4.11 8.17
CA GLU A 360 -10.13 3.86 6.85
C GLU A 360 -11.64 4.13 6.80
N CYS A 361 -12.38 3.71 7.83
CA CYS A 361 -13.80 4.04 7.96
C CYS A 361 -14.01 5.55 8.10
N ASP A 362 -13.19 6.23 8.91
CA ASP A 362 -13.28 7.66 9.13
C ASP A 362 -13.02 8.47 7.85
N GLU A 363 -11.97 8.12 7.10
CA GLU A 363 -11.68 8.73 5.80
C GLU A 363 -12.79 8.42 4.78
N GLY A 364 -13.19 7.15 4.67
CA GLY A 364 -14.23 6.68 3.75
C GLY A 364 -15.58 7.36 3.99
N CYS A 365 -16.06 7.42 5.24
CA CYS A 365 -17.31 8.09 5.59
C CYS A 365 -17.28 9.59 5.26
N GLY A 366 -16.16 10.27 5.50
CA GLY A 366 -16.02 11.68 5.15
C GLY A 366 -16.19 11.93 3.64
N VAL A 367 -15.64 11.05 2.82
CA VAL A 367 -15.72 11.10 1.35
C VAL A 367 -17.14 10.76 0.89
N ILE A 368 -17.75 9.71 1.45
CA ILE A 368 -19.12 9.31 1.13
C ILE A 368 -20.10 10.44 1.44
N LEU A 369 -19.98 11.11 2.59
CA LEU A 369 -20.82 12.27 2.95
C LEU A 369 -20.67 13.40 1.93
N TYR A 370 -19.44 13.68 1.48
CA TYR A 370 -19.22 14.69 0.45
C TYR A 370 -19.87 14.29 -0.88
N ASN A 371 -19.70 13.04 -1.30
CA ASN A 371 -20.27 12.51 -2.54
C ASN A 371 -21.80 12.50 -2.50
N LEU A 372 -22.42 12.17 -1.37
CA LEU A 372 -23.88 12.32 -1.18
C LEU A 372 -24.32 13.78 -1.39
N GLY A 373 -23.54 14.75 -0.89
CA GLY A 373 -23.76 16.17 -1.18
C GLY A 373 -23.76 16.47 -2.67
N MET A 374 -22.79 15.94 -3.42
CA MET A 374 -22.72 16.08 -4.88
C MET A 374 -23.91 15.43 -5.60
N LEU A 375 -24.28 14.21 -5.19
CA LEU A 375 -25.39 13.48 -5.80
C LEU A 375 -26.72 14.22 -5.60
N HIS A 376 -26.98 14.75 -4.40
CA HIS A 376 -28.16 15.56 -4.15
C HIS A 376 -28.17 16.87 -4.94
N GLU A 377 -27.00 17.48 -5.16
CA GLU A 377 -26.89 18.64 -6.04
C GLU A 377 -27.25 18.29 -7.49
N MET A 378 -26.79 17.14 -7.99
CA MET A 378 -27.14 16.63 -9.32
C MET A 378 -28.65 16.34 -9.45
N LYS A 379 -29.32 15.92 -8.36
CA LYS A 379 -30.78 15.77 -8.30
C LYS A 379 -31.54 17.10 -8.20
N GLY A 380 -30.85 18.22 -7.96
CA GLY A 380 -31.46 19.52 -7.71
C GLY A 380 -31.95 19.73 -6.25
N ASP A 381 -31.69 18.80 -5.34
CA ASP A 381 -32.00 18.92 -3.92
C ASP A 381 -30.91 19.72 -3.19
N VAL A 382 -30.96 21.04 -3.38
CA VAL A 382 -29.97 21.99 -2.83
C VAL A 382 -29.91 21.93 -1.30
N MET A 383 -31.04 21.70 -0.62
CA MET A 383 -31.07 21.66 0.84
C MET A 383 -30.34 20.43 1.38
N LYS A 384 -30.63 19.24 0.85
CA LYS A 384 -29.90 18.03 1.27
C LYS A 384 -28.44 18.08 0.89
N ALA A 385 -28.10 18.62 -0.29
CA ALA A 385 -26.72 18.79 -0.69
C ALA A 385 -25.92 19.63 0.33
N GLN A 386 -26.46 20.78 0.75
CA GLN A 386 -25.83 21.61 1.79
C GLN A 386 -25.68 20.89 3.12
N ASP A 387 -26.69 20.10 3.52
CA ASP A 387 -26.65 19.36 4.77
C ASP A 387 -25.52 18.31 4.75
N TYR A 388 -25.43 17.50 3.69
CA TYR A 388 -24.36 16.52 3.54
C TYR A 388 -22.96 17.13 3.48
N TYR A 389 -22.78 18.26 2.79
CA TYR A 389 -21.49 18.97 2.81
C TYR A 389 -21.13 19.48 4.22
N LYS A 390 -22.10 19.95 5.00
CA LYS A 390 -21.87 20.33 6.42
C LYS A 390 -21.49 19.11 7.26
N GLN A 391 -22.19 17.99 7.07
CA GLN A 391 -21.87 16.74 7.76
C GLN A 391 -20.45 16.25 7.41
N SER A 392 -20.05 16.26 6.14
CA SER A 392 -18.70 15.89 5.70
C SER A 392 -17.63 16.78 6.33
N LYS A 393 -17.85 18.10 6.37
CA LYS A 393 -16.96 19.05 7.06
C LYS A 393 -16.85 18.75 8.55
N GLN A 394 -17.98 18.55 9.23
CA GLN A 394 -17.99 18.24 10.67
C GLN A 394 -17.30 16.91 10.97
N HIS A 395 -17.49 15.91 10.11
CA HIS A 395 -16.81 14.63 10.20
C HIS A 395 -15.28 14.81 10.08
N GLY A 396 -14.83 15.52 9.04
CA GLY A 396 -13.40 15.83 8.88
C GLY A 396 -12.78 16.61 10.05
N LEU A 397 -13.54 17.50 10.69
CA LEU A 397 -13.10 18.18 11.92
C LEU A 397 -12.95 17.23 13.11
N LYS A 398 -13.83 16.24 13.23
CA LYS A 398 -13.78 15.24 14.31
C LYS A 398 -12.63 14.25 14.12
N THR A 399 -12.39 13.82 12.87
CA THR A 399 -11.41 12.78 12.55
C THR A 399 -10.02 13.32 12.20
N GLY A 400 -9.89 14.64 12.01
CA GLY A 400 -8.65 15.26 11.55
C GLY A 400 -8.41 15.10 10.04
N PHE A 401 -9.40 14.61 9.29
CA PHE A 401 -9.28 14.43 7.84
C PHE A 401 -9.51 15.75 7.10
N ASN A 402 -8.42 16.51 6.93
CA ASN A 402 -8.42 17.88 6.40
C ASN A 402 -9.02 18.01 4.99
N GLN A 403 -8.93 16.97 4.16
CA GLN A 403 -9.42 17.03 2.78
C GLN A 403 -10.95 17.26 2.72
N CYS A 404 -11.72 16.58 3.58
CA CYS A 404 -13.16 16.78 3.69
C CYS A 404 -13.51 18.22 4.07
N ILE A 405 -12.72 18.84 4.95
CA ILE A 405 -12.93 20.22 5.39
C ILE A 405 -12.74 21.18 4.20
N VAL A 406 -11.63 21.04 3.48
CA VAL A 406 -11.28 21.91 2.34
C VAL A 406 -12.35 21.81 1.24
N GLU A 407 -12.69 20.59 0.83
CA GLU A 407 -13.59 20.38 -0.31
C GLU A 407 -15.05 20.72 0.03
N SER A 408 -15.50 20.40 1.24
CA SER A 408 -16.83 20.79 1.71
C SER A 408 -16.98 22.30 1.82
N ASN A 409 -15.93 23.01 2.28
CA ASN A 409 -15.95 24.49 2.31
C ASN A 409 -16.05 25.08 0.90
N LYS A 410 -15.31 24.53 -0.07
CA LYS A 410 -15.40 24.96 -1.48
C LYS A 410 -16.81 24.75 -2.04
N ALA A 411 -17.41 23.58 -1.79
CA ALA A 411 -18.75 23.26 -2.26
C ALA A 411 -19.80 24.20 -1.63
N LEU A 412 -19.77 24.39 -0.31
CA LEU A 412 -20.69 25.28 0.40
C LEU A 412 -20.56 26.74 -0.07
N LYS A 413 -19.34 27.23 -0.29
CA LYS A 413 -19.09 28.57 -0.83
C LYS A 413 -19.71 28.74 -2.21
N ARG A 414 -19.45 27.80 -3.12
CA ARG A 414 -20.02 27.79 -4.48
C ARG A 414 -21.55 27.80 -4.47
N MET A 415 -22.17 27.04 -3.59
CA MET A 415 -23.63 27.00 -3.46
C MET A 415 -24.21 28.33 -2.94
N LYS A 416 -23.50 28.99 -2.01
CA LYS A 416 -23.90 30.31 -1.50
C LYS A 416 -23.88 31.36 -2.61
N GLU A 417 -22.78 31.44 -3.35
CA GLU A 417 -22.61 32.38 -4.47
C GLU A 417 -23.67 32.15 -5.57
N ALA A 418 -23.98 30.89 -5.89
CA ALA A 418 -25.01 30.54 -6.86
C ALA A 418 -26.43 30.93 -6.41
N ASN A 419 -26.70 30.99 -5.10
CA ASN A 419 -27.99 31.40 -4.57
C ASN A 419 -28.13 32.93 -4.55
N GLU A 420 -27.07 33.64 -4.17
CA GLU A 420 -27.04 35.11 -4.19
C GLU A 420 -27.19 35.65 -5.62
N GLY A 421 -26.54 35.03 -6.61
CA GLY A 421 -26.68 35.40 -8.02
C GLY A 421 -28.03 35.03 -8.67
N ARG A 422 -28.88 34.24 -8.02
CA ARG A 422 -30.27 34.01 -8.45
C ARG A 422 -31.26 35.02 -7.84
N GLN A 423 -30.84 35.71 -6.78
CA GLN A 423 -31.67 36.67 -6.05
C GLN A 423 -31.40 38.12 -6.47
N ALA A 424 -30.26 38.37 -7.13
CA ALA A 424 -29.94 39.61 -7.85
C ALA A 424 -30.45 39.54 -9.29
#